data_AF-A0A7M7PQK6-F1
#
_entry.id   AF-A0A7M7PQK6-F1
#
_cell.length_a   1.000
_cell.length_b   1.000
_cell.length_c   1.000
_cell.angle_alpha   90.00
_cell.angle_beta   90.00
_cell.angle_gamma   90.00
#
_symmetry.space_group_name_H-M   'P 1'
#
loop_
_entity.id
_entity.type
_entity.pdbx_description
1 polymer ?
#
loop_
_entity_poly.entity_id
_entity_poly.type
_entity_poly.pdbx_seq_one_letter_code
_entity_poly.pdbx_strand_id
1 'polypeptide(L)'
;MLGDGRYGDSLNEMSWAVGETLSAIKEAGLERNTLAIFLSDHGPQMEWNHIKSKGIPFSSSSIGSKDSTWEGGIRVPALARWPGTIAPGSHSQAIIGSMDIFATAADLSGGKLPQDRIMDSRSFLPVLTGATTDHWEVLLHYCSDRLMAVTYGVFKAHLYTKPSMNLDQLAAKCRKGWVPTGPYHLCFSCDPPCAVHHDPPLLYNIGVDPSELSPLNVRKHLNVLREIHRIVEEHQRTLVKGDPLFVREKVSRLNPCCNPPYCMCNYDRTLYLKELGLS
;
A
#
# COMPACT_ATOMS: atom_id res chain seq x y z
N MET A 1 13.69 -15.00 -13.27
CA MET A 1 12.24 -14.88 -13.50
C MET A 1 11.57 -14.69 -12.15
N LEU A 2 10.67 -13.70 -12.02
CA LEU A 2 10.04 -13.29 -10.75
C LEU A 2 8.78 -14.10 -10.38
N GLY A 3 8.75 -15.39 -10.70
CA GLY A 3 7.61 -16.29 -10.43
C GLY A 3 7.11 -17.00 -11.69
N ASP A 4 6.21 -17.96 -11.49
CA ASP A 4 5.54 -18.74 -12.55
C ASP A 4 4.13 -18.21 -12.82
N GLY A 5 3.47 -18.67 -13.89
CA GLY A 5 2.05 -18.42 -14.18
C GLY A 5 1.70 -16.98 -14.55
N ARG A 6 0.41 -16.71 -14.82
CA ARG A 6 -0.07 -15.40 -15.33
C ARG A 6 0.33 -14.20 -14.47
N TYR A 7 0.43 -14.40 -13.15
CA TYR A 7 0.88 -13.35 -12.25
C TYR A 7 2.38 -13.11 -12.40
N GLY A 8 3.20 -14.17 -12.42
CA GLY A 8 4.62 -14.07 -12.70
C GLY A 8 4.91 -13.45 -14.07
N ASP A 9 4.15 -13.80 -15.10
CA ASP A 9 4.24 -13.20 -16.44
C ASP A 9 4.02 -11.68 -16.38
N SER A 10 2.93 -11.23 -15.73
CA SER A 10 2.63 -9.80 -15.54
C SER A 10 3.68 -9.09 -14.69
N LEU A 11 4.22 -9.72 -13.66
CA LEU A 11 5.32 -9.17 -12.86
C LEU A 11 6.61 -9.02 -13.69
N ASN A 12 6.94 -10.01 -14.53
CA ASN A 12 8.12 -9.93 -15.38
C ASN A 12 7.96 -8.80 -16.42
N GLU A 13 6.77 -8.62 -17.00
CA GLU A 13 6.47 -7.50 -17.91
C GLU A 13 6.60 -6.14 -17.21
N MET A 14 6.03 -6.00 -16.01
CA MET A 14 6.18 -4.78 -15.20
C MET A 14 7.66 -4.51 -14.87
N SER A 15 8.40 -5.55 -14.45
CA SER A 15 9.83 -5.42 -14.16
C SER A 15 10.63 -4.99 -15.39
N TRP A 16 10.29 -5.50 -16.57
CA TRP A 16 10.89 -5.07 -17.84
C TRP A 16 10.56 -3.60 -18.13
N ALA A 17 9.29 -3.18 -18.00
CA ALA A 17 8.88 -1.80 -18.25
C ALA A 17 9.55 -0.78 -17.30
N VAL A 18 9.75 -1.14 -16.03
CA VAL A 18 10.56 -0.35 -15.09
C VAL A 18 12.00 -0.25 -15.58
N GLY A 19 12.58 -1.35 -16.06
CA GLY A 19 13.90 -1.38 -16.66
C GLY A 19 14.03 -0.42 -17.85
N GLU A 20 13.10 -0.48 -18.80
CA GLU A 20 13.07 0.41 -19.97
C GLU A 20 12.97 1.89 -19.55
N THR A 21 12.13 2.18 -18.56
CA THR A 21 11.98 3.56 -18.03
C THR A 21 13.30 4.08 -17.46
N LEU A 22 13.99 3.26 -16.65
CA LEU A 22 15.29 3.63 -16.07
C LEU A 22 16.39 3.75 -17.14
N SER A 23 16.36 2.90 -18.16
CA SER A 23 17.27 2.99 -19.31
C SER A 23 17.06 4.28 -20.08
N ALA A 24 15.80 4.65 -20.39
CA ALA A 24 15.48 5.90 -21.07
C ALA A 24 15.92 7.14 -20.27
N ILE A 25 15.73 7.15 -18.95
CA ILE A 25 16.23 8.23 -18.06
C ILE A 25 17.76 8.34 -18.15
N LYS A 26 18.47 7.21 -18.19
CA LYS A 26 19.92 7.16 -18.29
C LYS A 26 20.41 7.63 -19.67
N GLU A 27 19.80 7.17 -20.75
CA GLU A 27 20.13 7.56 -22.13
C GLU A 27 19.90 9.06 -22.37
N ALA A 28 18.88 9.64 -21.73
CA ALA A 28 18.64 11.08 -21.73
C ALA A 28 19.66 11.88 -20.88
N GLY A 29 20.57 11.23 -20.16
CA GLY A 29 21.55 11.88 -19.28
C GLY A 29 20.95 12.45 -17.99
N LEU A 30 19.74 12.04 -17.61
CA LEU A 30 18.98 12.62 -16.50
C LEU A 30 19.08 11.83 -15.19
N GLU A 31 19.81 10.71 -15.17
CA GLU A 31 19.78 9.79 -14.02
C GLU A 31 20.27 10.41 -12.71
N ARG A 32 21.25 11.33 -12.74
CA ARG A 32 21.74 12.02 -11.54
C ARG A 32 20.79 13.11 -11.02
N ASN A 33 19.83 13.52 -11.84
CA ASN A 33 18.83 14.54 -11.49
C ASN A 33 17.41 13.95 -11.40
N THR A 34 17.31 12.64 -11.23
CA THR A 34 16.02 11.93 -11.14
C THR A 34 16.03 11.02 -9.91
N LEU A 35 15.14 11.28 -8.96
CA LEU A 35 14.78 10.34 -7.91
C LEU A 35 13.69 9.40 -8.43
N ALA A 36 14.01 8.12 -8.57
CA ALA A 36 13.03 7.08 -8.87
C ALA A 36 12.60 6.37 -7.59
N ILE A 37 11.30 6.27 -7.35
CA ILE A 37 10.70 5.54 -6.22
C ILE A 37 9.76 4.48 -6.80
N PHE A 38 9.87 3.24 -6.32
CA PHE A 38 8.97 2.14 -6.65
C PHE A 38 8.30 1.66 -5.37
N LEU A 39 6.98 1.52 -5.37
CA LEU A 39 6.19 0.99 -4.27
C LEU A 39 4.88 0.36 -4.77
N SER A 40 4.26 -0.48 -3.94
CA SER A 40 2.87 -0.93 -4.13
C SER A 40 1.89 -0.03 -3.38
N ASP A 41 0.63 0.03 -3.82
CA ASP A 41 -0.44 0.77 -3.14
C ASP A 41 -0.97 0.03 -1.90
N HIS A 42 -1.02 -1.30 -1.97
CA HIS A 42 -1.40 -2.19 -0.88
C HIS A 42 -0.71 -3.56 -1.00
N GLY A 43 -0.91 -4.42 0.01
CA GLY A 43 -0.46 -5.81 -0.01
C GLY A 43 -1.17 -6.70 -1.05
N PRO A 44 -0.76 -7.97 -1.24
CA PRO A 44 -1.33 -8.83 -2.28
C PRO A 44 -2.81 -9.11 -2.06
N GLN A 45 -3.56 -9.31 -3.14
CA GLN A 45 -4.94 -9.80 -3.07
C GLN A 45 -4.96 -11.33 -3.04
N MET A 46 -5.01 -11.90 -1.83
CA MET A 46 -4.85 -13.34 -1.62
C MET A 46 -6.03 -14.15 -2.16
N GLU A 47 -7.22 -13.57 -2.25
CA GLU A 47 -8.44 -14.19 -2.78
C GLU A 47 -8.33 -14.57 -4.26
N TRP A 48 -7.41 -13.93 -4.99
CA TRP A 48 -7.17 -14.20 -6.40
C TRP A 48 -6.14 -15.31 -6.65
N ASN A 49 -5.46 -15.80 -5.60
CA ASN A 49 -4.38 -16.79 -5.70
C ASN A 49 -4.80 -18.15 -6.28
N HIS A 50 -6.10 -18.43 -6.40
CA HIS A 50 -6.62 -19.66 -7.03
C HIS A 50 -6.89 -19.54 -8.54
N ILE A 51 -6.78 -18.35 -9.14
CA ILE A 51 -7.04 -18.16 -10.59
C ILE A 51 -5.83 -18.58 -11.42
N LYS A 52 -5.47 -19.87 -11.44
CA LYS A 52 -4.43 -20.48 -12.31
C LYS A 52 -3.04 -19.77 -12.33
N SER A 53 -2.85 -18.74 -11.51
CA SER A 53 -1.61 -18.02 -11.29
C SER A 53 -0.92 -18.69 -10.12
N LYS A 54 -0.21 -19.79 -10.42
CA LYS A 54 0.93 -20.18 -9.59
C LYS A 54 1.82 -18.93 -9.40
N GLY A 55 2.54 -18.80 -8.30
CA GLY A 55 3.63 -17.81 -8.23
C GLY A 55 3.31 -16.40 -7.74
N ILE A 56 2.18 -16.13 -7.07
CA ILE A 56 2.11 -14.92 -6.21
C ILE A 56 3.05 -15.18 -5.02
N PRO A 57 4.22 -14.52 -4.95
CA PRO A 57 5.09 -14.67 -3.81
C PRO A 57 4.31 -14.17 -2.60
N PHE A 58 4.20 -15.04 -1.61
CA PHE A 58 3.59 -14.71 -0.35
C PHE A 58 4.20 -13.43 0.20
N SER A 59 3.38 -12.66 0.91
CA SER A 59 3.83 -12.06 2.16
C SER A 59 4.32 -13.21 3.06
N SER A 60 5.49 -13.79 2.76
CA SER A 60 5.93 -15.08 3.31
C SER A 60 6.20 -15.03 4.81
N SER A 61 6.05 -13.86 5.40
CA SER A 61 6.28 -13.62 6.82
C SER A 61 5.32 -12.61 7.42
N SER A 62 4.18 -12.27 6.79
CA SER A 62 3.16 -11.42 7.44
C SER A 62 1.76 -11.93 7.21
N ILE A 63 0.95 -12.02 8.27
CA ILE A 63 -0.49 -12.29 8.13
C ILE A 63 -1.19 -11.10 7.47
N GLY A 64 -2.33 -11.35 6.86
CA GLY A 64 -3.09 -10.35 6.12
C GLY A 64 -2.79 -10.26 4.65
N SER A 65 -3.59 -9.44 4.00
CA SER A 65 -3.61 -9.18 2.57
C SER A 65 -4.27 -7.83 2.31
N LYS A 66 -4.40 -7.44 1.04
CA LYS A 66 -5.35 -6.41 0.60
C LYS A 66 -6.65 -6.54 1.38
N ASP A 67 -7.25 -5.40 1.74
CA ASP A 67 -8.49 -5.29 2.52
C ASP A 67 -8.35 -5.58 4.04
N SER A 68 -7.12 -5.54 4.57
CA SER A 68 -6.85 -5.68 6.00
C SER A 68 -5.74 -4.74 6.49
N THR A 69 -5.73 -4.44 7.80
CA THR A 69 -4.71 -3.60 8.46
C THR A 69 -3.62 -4.41 9.17
N TRP A 70 -3.57 -5.71 8.91
CA TRP A 70 -2.42 -6.55 9.22
C TRP A 70 -1.23 -6.18 8.32
N GLU A 71 0.00 -6.48 8.74
CA GLU A 71 1.24 -6.14 8.04
C GLU A 71 1.23 -6.61 6.59
N GLY A 72 0.68 -7.80 6.29
CA GLY A 72 0.56 -8.31 4.92
C GLY A 72 -0.39 -7.51 4.02
N GLY A 73 -1.23 -6.62 4.58
CA GLY A 73 -2.11 -5.73 3.83
C GLY A 73 -1.57 -4.32 3.63
N ILE A 74 -0.74 -3.83 4.54
CA ILE A 74 -0.28 -2.43 4.57
C ILE A 74 1.23 -2.26 4.33
N ARG A 75 2.04 -3.27 4.68
CA ARG A 75 3.49 -3.23 4.48
C ARG A 75 3.80 -3.71 3.07
N VAL A 76 4.35 -2.80 2.27
CA VAL A 76 4.58 -2.99 0.84
C VAL A 76 6.07 -2.89 0.51
N PRO A 77 6.53 -3.48 -0.62
CA PRO A 77 7.88 -3.20 -1.10
C PRO A 77 8.02 -1.70 -1.40
N ALA A 78 9.18 -1.14 -1.04
CA ALA A 78 9.56 0.23 -1.36
C ALA A 78 11.05 0.26 -1.74
N LEU A 79 11.37 0.80 -2.92
CA LEU A 79 12.73 0.95 -3.42
C LEU A 79 12.93 2.38 -3.90
N ALA A 80 14.11 2.94 -3.66
CA ALA A 80 14.49 4.26 -4.18
C ALA A 80 15.85 4.19 -4.88
N ARG A 81 15.98 4.89 -6.01
CA ARG A 81 17.23 5.00 -6.78
C ARG A 81 17.45 6.46 -7.16
N TRP A 82 18.60 7.00 -6.77
CA TRP A 82 19.07 8.33 -7.19
C TRP A 82 20.60 8.37 -7.21
N PRO A 83 21.22 8.04 -8.36
CA PRO A 83 22.67 7.97 -8.52
C PRO A 83 23.38 9.27 -8.12
N GLY A 84 24.39 9.14 -7.25
CA GLY A 84 25.15 10.27 -6.72
C GLY A 84 24.58 10.87 -5.43
N THR A 85 23.35 10.53 -5.07
CA THR A 85 22.68 11.01 -3.85
C THR A 85 22.38 9.87 -2.87
N ILE A 86 21.78 8.77 -3.35
CA ILE A 86 21.48 7.59 -2.55
C ILE A 86 22.63 6.58 -2.71
N ALA A 87 23.17 6.10 -1.58
CA ALA A 87 24.21 5.07 -1.57
C ALA A 87 23.68 3.75 -2.16
N PRO A 88 24.30 3.19 -3.22
CA PRO A 88 23.84 1.94 -3.83
C PRO A 88 23.85 0.77 -2.86
N GLY A 89 22.79 -0.04 -2.86
CA GLY A 89 22.67 -1.23 -1.99
C GLY A 89 22.46 -0.93 -0.51
N SER A 90 22.26 0.34 -0.13
CA SER A 90 21.86 0.71 1.22
C SER A 90 20.42 0.28 1.54
N HIS A 91 20.11 0.19 2.83
CA HIS A 91 18.78 -0.11 3.34
C HIS A 91 18.49 0.76 4.57
N SER A 92 17.21 0.97 4.87
CA SER A 92 16.75 1.70 6.05
C SER A 92 15.60 0.95 6.72
N GLN A 93 15.56 1.05 8.05
CA GLN A 93 14.45 0.56 8.87
C GLN A 93 13.50 1.70 9.31
N ALA A 94 13.73 2.92 8.81
CA ALA A 94 12.85 4.06 9.07
C ALA A 94 11.42 3.72 8.63
N ILE A 95 10.45 4.01 9.48
CA ILE A 95 9.04 3.87 9.14
C ILE A 95 8.65 5.04 8.23
N ILE A 96 8.18 4.73 7.03
CA ILE A 96 7.76 5.67 5.99
C ILE A 96 6.34 5.28 5.54
N GLY A 97 5.46 6.27 5.41
CA GLY A 97 4.15 6.12 4.80
C GLY A 97 4.16 6.50 3.32
N SER A 98 3.30 5.90 2.50
CA SER A 98 3.17 6.27 1.07
C SER A 98 2.80 7.76 0.89
N MET A 99 2.13 8.34 1.88
CA MET A 99 1.79 9.77 1.94
C MET A 99 3.04 10.67 1.95
N ASP A 100 4.18 10.20 2.46
CA ASP A 100 5.43 10.97 2.58
C ASP A 100 6.07 11.32 1.23
N ILE A 101 5.65 10.65 0.16
CA ILE A 101 6.04 10.99 -1.21
C ILE A 101 5.64 12.43 -1.52
N PHE A 102 4.48 12.89 -1.02
CA PHE A 102 4.01 14.25 -1.24
C PHE A 102 4.96 15.29 -0.65
N ALA A 103 5.29 15.19 0.63
CA ALA A 103 6.20 16.13 1.28
C ALA A 103 7.63 16.04 0.75
N THR A 104 8.11 14.85 0.41
CA THR A 104 9.44 14.66 -0.21
C THR A 104 9.51 15.30 -1.59
N ALA A 105 8.47 15.16 -2.41
CA ALA A 105 8.41 15.81 -3.72
C ALA A 105 8.32 17.35 -3.59
N ALA A 106 7.55 17.85 -2.62
CA ALA A 106 7.48 19.28 -2.34
C ALA A 106 8.84 19.84 -1.91
N ASP A 107 9.53 19.17 -0.99
CA ASP A 107 10.87 19.53 -0.52
C ASP A 107 11.88 19.60 -1.68
N LEU A 108 11.92 18.55 -2.52
CA LEU A 108 12.82 18.47 -3.67
C LEU A 108 12.54 19.52 -4.76
N SER A 109 11.29 19.94 -4.92
CA SER A 109 10.89 20.94 -5.92
C SER A 109 10.95 22.38 -5.41
N GLY A 110 11.28 22.59 -4.12
CA GLY A 110 11.18 23.90 -3.47
C GLY A 110 9.72 24.36 -3.25
N GLY A 111 8.76 23.44 -3.37
CA GLY A 111 7.36 23.66 -3.07
C GLY A 111 7.11 23.86 -1.56
N LYS A 112 6.00 24.50 -1.23
CA LYS A 112 5.58 24.72 0.17
C LYS A 112 4.37 23.84 0.48
N LEU A 113 4.40 23.19 1.64
CA LEU A 113 3.24 22.45 2.14
C LEU A 113 2.12 23.41 2.56
N PRO A 114 0.85 23.02 2.41
CA PRO A 114 -0.28 23.76 2.97
C PRO A 114 -0.09 24.03 4.46
N GLN A 115 -0.44 25.25 4.91
CA GLN A 115 -0.36 25.67 6.31
C GLN A 115 -1.75 25.80 6.96
N ASP A 116 -2.81 25.56 6.19
CA ASP A 116 -4.22 25.68 6.59
C ASP A 116 -4.83 24.37 7.10
N ARG A 117 -4.03 23.29 7.15
CA ARG A 117 -4.45 21.96 7.55
C ARG A 117 -3.30 21.16 8.14
N ILE A 118 -3.62 20.14 8.92
CA ILE A 118 -2.65 19.16 9.41
C ILE A 118 -2.21 18.29 8.22
N MET A 119 -0.90 18.04 8.14
CA MET A 119 -0.31 17.18 7.12
C MET A 119 0.23 15.92 7.77
N ASP A 120 -0.28 14.76 7.35
CA ASP A 120 0.22 13.43 7.74
C ASP A 120 1.41 12.96 6.89
N SER A 121 1.99 13.87 6.10
CA SER A 121 3.11 13.63 5.19
C SER A 121 4.34 14.37 5.68
N ARG A 122 5.48 13.68 5.78
CA ARG A 122 6.78 14.27 6.14
C ARG A 122 7.83 13.94 5.08
N SER A 123 8.74 14.87 4.80
CA SER A 123 9.83 14.58 3.85
C SER A 123 10.77 13.52 4.44
N PHE A 124 10.98 12.42 3.71
CA PHE A 124 11.95 11.39 4.06
C PHE A 124 13.25 11.53 3.26
N LEU A 125 13.49 12.69 2.64
CA LEU A 125 14.75 13.00 1.98
C LEU A 125 15.99 12.78 2.89
N PRO A 126 15.97 13.16 4.19
CA PRO A 126 17.08 12.84 5.10
C PRO A 126 17.33 11.34 5.27
N VAL A 127 16.29 10.50 5.15
CA VAL A 127 16.44 9.04 5.18
C VAL A 127 17.09 8.55 3.88
N LEU A 128 16.66 9.08 2.73
CA LEU A 128 17.22 8.72 1.42
C LEU A 128 18.71 9.05 1.32
N THR A 129 19.15 10.18 1.87
CA THR A 129 20.55 10.62 1.86
C THR A 129 21.39 9.99 2.98
N GLY A 130 20.78 9.20 3.88
CA GLY A 130 21.46 8.60 5.02
C GLY A 130 21.83 9.59 6.14
N ALA A 131 21.24 10.78 6.14
CA ALA A 131 21.43 11.78 7.19
C ALA A 131 20.73 11.39 8.51
N THR A 132 19.73 10.51 8.44
CA THR A 132 19.04 9.94 9.61
C THR A 132 18.50 8.54 9.30
N THR A 133 18.35 7.72 10.34
CA THR A 133 17.62 6.44 10.30
C THR A 133 16.22 6.54 10.88
N ASP A 134 15.86 7.71 11.43
CA ASP A 134 14.62 7.94 12.14
C ASP A 134 13.66 8.77 11.29
N HIS A 135 12.36 8.43 11.35
CA HIS A 135 11.32 9.18 10.64
C HIS A 135 9.99 9.18 11.41
N TRP A 136 9.05 8.29 11.08
CA TRP A 136 7.84 8.12 11.86
C TRP A 136 8.08 7.22 13.08
N GLU A 137 7.59 7.68 14.23
CA GLU A 137 7.39 6.80 15.39
C GLU A 137 5.95 6.27 15.43
N VAL A 138 5.00 7.00 14.83
CA VAL A 138 3.57 6.70 14.88
C VAL A 138 2.99 6.60 13.47
N LEU A 139 2.24 5.53 13.19
CA LEU A 139 1.36 5.43 12.03
C LEU A 139 -0.03 4.94 12.44
N LEU A 140 -1.06 5.47 11.80
CA LEU A 140 -2.46 5.16 12.06
C LEU A 140 -3.05 4.41 10.87
N HIS A 141 -3.62 3.24 11.13
CA HIS A 141 -4.09 2.32 10.09
C HIS A 141 -5.61 2.29 10.07
N TYR A 142 -6.18 2.82 8.99
CA TYR A 142 -7.61 2.93 8.80
C TYR A 142 -8.17 1.81 7.89
N CYS A 143 -9.40 1.41 8.17
CA CYS A 143 -10.28 0.73 7.22
C CYS A 143 -11.52 1.61 7.07
N SER A 144 -11.74 2.17 5.88
CA SER A 144 -12.75 3.22 5.69
C SER A 144 -12.55 4.35 6.71
N ASP A 145 -13.57 4.68 7.50
CA ASP A 145 -13.55 5.73 8.52
C ASP A 145 -13.26 5.20 9.94
N ARG A 146 -12.89 3.92 10.06
CA ARG A 146 -12.57 3.24 11.32
C ARG A 146 -11.06 3.12 11.50
N LEU A 147 -10.57 3.65 12.62
CA LEU A 147 -9.18 3.41 13.06
C LEU A 147 -9.08 1.98 13.56
N MET A 148 -8.32 1.15 12.84
CA MET A 148 -8.20 -0.29 13.12
C MET A 148 -6.99 -0.60 13.97
N ALA A 149 -5.84 0.01 13.66
CA ALA A 149 -4.59 -0.25 14.34
C ALA A 149 -3.70 0.98 14.42
N VAL A 150 -2.75 0.95 15.34
CA VAL A 150 -1.72 1.99 15.54
C VAL A 150 -0.37 1.31 15.62
N THR A 151 0.58 1.78 14.81
CA THR A 151 2.01 1.47 14.99
C THR A 151 2.62 2.55 15.88
N TYR A 152 3.37 2.15 16.91
CA TYR A 152 4.15 3.01 17.79
C TYR A 152 5.54 2.39 18.00
N GLY A 153 6.55 2.95 17.34
CA GLY A 153 7.90 2.38 17.24
C GLY A 153 7.85 0.96 16.66
N VAL A 154 8.36 -0.02 17.41
CA VAL A 154 8.31 -1.44 17.03
C VAL A 154 7.03 -2.14 17.46
N PHE A 155 6.11 -1.44 18.11
CA PHE A 155 4.85 -2.01 18.58
C PHE A 155 3.72 -1.70 17.62
N LYS A 156 2.78 -2.63 17.49
CA LYS A 156 1.53 -2.41 16.77
C LYS A 156 0.35 -2.91 17.59
N ALA A 157 -0.61 -2.03 17.82
CA ALA A 157 -1.84 -2.33 18.55
C ALA A 157 -3.03 -2.34 17.60
N HIS A 158 -3.76 -3.45 17.56
CA HIS A 158 -5.05 -3.56 16.84
C HIS A 158 -6.19 -3.27 17.81
N LEU A 159 -6.87 -2.14 17.60
CA LEU A 159 -8.15 -1.80 18.23
C LEU A 159 -9.27 -2.67 17.64
N TYR A 160 -9.17 -2.94 16.34
CA TYR A 160 -10.06 -3.81 15.60
C TYR A 160 -9.26 -4.73 14.68
N THR A 161 -9.72 -5.96 14.49
CA THR A 161 -9.18 -6.87 13.48
C THR A 161 -10.26 -7.30 12.50
N LYS A 162 -9.90 -7.38 11.22
CA LYS A 162 -10.67 -8.11 10.21
C LYS A 162 -10.15 -9.54 10.09
N PRO A 163 -11.01 -10.50 9.71
CA PRO A 163 -10.56 -11.84 9.40
C PRO A 163 -9.50 -11.79 8.30
N SER A 164 -8.37 -12.44 8.54
CA SER A 164 -7.36 -12.71 7.52
C SER A 164 -7.41 -14.19 7.19
N MET A 165 -7.39 -14.54 5.91
CA MET A 165 -7.21 -15.94 5.51
C MET A 165 -5.74 -16.32 5.65
N ASN A 166 -5.48 -17.45 6.30
CA ASN A 166 -4.31 -18.22 5.94
C ASN A 166 -4.63 -19.09 4.72
N LEU A 167 -3.60 -19.52 4.00
CA LEU A 167 -3.73 -20.34 2.79
C LEU A 167 -4.58 -21.59 2.99
N ASP A 168 -4.42 -22.26 4.13
CA ASP A 168 -5.08 -23.53 4.38
C ASP A 168 -6.59 -23.34 4.49
N GLN A 169 -7.03 -22.22 5.09
CA GLN A 169 -8.43 -21.83 5.15
C GLN A 169 -8.99 -21.44 3.78
N LEU A 170 -8.20 -20.77 2.93
CA LEU A 170 -8.59 -20.44 1.57
C LEU A 170 -8.67 -21.70 0.69
N ALA A 171 -7.68 -22.60 0.79
CA ALA A 171 -7.62 -23.86 0.06
C ALA A 171 -8.71 -24.85 0.49
N ALA A 172 -9.13 -24.83 1.76
CA ALA A 172 -10.25 -25.64 2.25
C ALA A 172 -11.62 -25.11 1.77
N LYS A 173 -11.77 -23.79 1.62
CA LYS A 173 -13.01 -23.16 1.12
C LYS A 173 -13.14 -23.21 -0.40
N CYS A 174 -12.03 -23.15 -1.13
CA CYS A 174 -12.00 -23.20 -2.59
C CYS A 174 -11.83 -24.66 -3.07
N ARG A 175 -12.92 -25.29 -3.54
CA ARG A 175 -12.83 -26.61 -4.18
C ARG A 175 -11.79 -26.59 -5.32
N LYS A 176 -10.97 -27.64 -5.46
CA LYS A 176 -10.05 -27.80 -6.60
C LYS A 176 -10.78 -27.52 -7.93
N GLY A 177 -10.32 -26.50 -8.66
CA GLY A 177 -10.88 -26.10 -9.95
C GLY A 177 -11.92 -24.98 -9.91
N TRP A 178 -12.34 -24.50 -8.73
CA TRP A 178 -13.15 -23.31 -8.63
C TRP A 178 -12.29 -22.05 -8.78
N VAL A 179 -12.60 -21.29 -9.82
CA VAL A 179 -12.08 -19.94 -10.07
C VAL A 179 -13.19 -18.99 -9.62
N PRO A 180 -12.99 -18.10 -8.63
CA PRO A 180 -13.95 -17.03 -8.39
C PRO A 180 -14.14 -16.24 -9.69
N THR A 181 -15.35 -16.25 -10.24
CA THR A 181 -15.69 -15.51 -11.47
C THR A 181 -15.94 -14.02 -11.20
N GLY A 182 -15.63 -13.55 -9.99
CA GLY A 182 -15.78 -12.18 -9.54
C GLY A 182 -14.93 -11.89 -8.29
N PRO A 183 -14.89 -10.63 -7.82
CA PRO A 183 -14.14 -10.24 -6.63
C PRO A 183 -14.64 -11.00 -5.41
N TYR A 184 -13.80 -11.89 -4.89
CA TYR A 184 -14.02 -12.58 -3.63
C TYR A 184 -13.33 -11.80 -2.52
N HIS A 185 -14.07 -11.51 -1.44
CA HIS A 185 -13.55 -10.90 -0.22
C HIS A 185 -14.16 -11.66 0.96
N LEU A 186 -13.38 -11.91 2.02
CA LEU A 186 -13.93 -12.50 3.25
C LEU A 186 -15.00 -11.61 3.87
N CYS A 187 -14.71 -10.31 3.93
CA CYS A 187 -15.70 -9.29 4.21
C CYS A 187 -15.26 -7.90 3.77
N PHE A 188 -16.13 -7.22 3.02
CA PHE A 188 -15.96 -5.86 2.53
C PHE A 188 -16.18 -4.75 3.56
N SER A 189 -16.81 -5.07 4.70
CA SER A 189 -17.17 -4.06 5.71
C SER A 189 -16.02 -3.85 6.70
N CYS A 190 -15.82 -2.60 7.08
CA CYS A 190 -14.98 -2.22 8.21
C CYS A 190 -15.77 -2.18 9.53
N ASP A 191 -17.06 -2.54 9.52
CA ASP A 191 -17.94 -2.58 10.69
C ASP A 191 -18.21 -4.02 11.16
N PRO A 192 -18.65 -4.22 12.42
CA PRO A 192 -19.19 -5.49 12.86
C PRO A 192 -20.30 -6.01 11.92
N PRO A 193 -20.39 -7.33 11.68
CA PRO A 193 -19.62 -8.40 12.31
C PRO A 193 -18.24 -8.64 11.68
N CYS A 194 -17.81 -7.83 10.70
CA CYS A 194 -16.59 -8.06 9.95
C CYS A 194 -15.33 -7.50 10.60
N ALA A 195 -15.47 -6.43 11.38
CA ALA A 195 -14.44 -5.95 12.28
C ALA A 195 -14.77 -6.39 13.72
N VAL A 196 -13.83 -7.07 14.36
CA VAL A 196 -13.91 -7.48 15.77
C VAL A 196 -13.14 -6.48 16.61
N HIS A 197 -13.80 -5.89 17.62
CA HIS A 197 -13.18 -4.97 18.58
C HIS A 197 -12.39 -5.70 19.64
N HIS A 198 -11.28 -5.10 20.10
CA HIS A 198 -10.43 -5.63 21.16
C HIS A 198 -10.23 -4.58 22.26
N ASP A 199 -10.60 -4.95 23.49
CA ASP A 199 -10.33 -4.14 24.69
C ASP A 199 -9.86 -5.05 25.85
N PRO A 200 -8.57 -5.00 26.24
CA PRO A 200 -7.52 -4.14 25.67
C PRO A 200 -7.15 -4.53 24.23
N PRO A 201 -6.54 -3.61 23.45
CA PRO A 201 -6.09 -3.88 22.09
C PRO A 201 -5.13 -5.09 22.00
N LEU A 202 -5.16 -5.80 20.86
CA LEU A 202 -4.16 -6.83 20.59
C LEU A 202 -2.82 -6.15 20.28
N LEU A 203 -1.79 -6.44 21.06
CA LEU A 203 -0.49 -5.81 20.94
C LEU A 203 0.54 -6.79 20.36
N TYR A 204 1.31 -6.35 19.38
CA TYR A 204 2.40 -7.10 18.76
C TYR A 204 3.70 -6.29 18.81
N ASN A 205 4.84 -6.97 18.82
CA ASN A 205 6.13 -6.34 18.52
C ASN A 205 6.54 -6.75 17.11
N ILE A 206 6.29 -5.88 16.14
CA ILE A 206 6.54 -6.12 14.71
C ILE A 206 8.03 -6.06 14.35
N GLY A 207 8.90 -5.62 15.27
CA GLY A 207 10.35 -5.72 15.12
C GLY A 207 10.89 -7.13 15.38
N VAL A 208 10.21 -7.91 16.21
CA VAL A 208 10.59 -9.30 16.56
C VAL A 208 9.67 -10.31 15.86
N ASP A 209 8.38 -10.01 15.79
CA ASP A 209 7.34 -10.78 15.12
C ASP A 209 6.68 -9.92 14.04
N PRO A 210 7.37 -9.68 12.90
CA PRO A 210 6.76 -8.99 11.76
C PRO A 210 5.55 -9.75 11.21
N SER A 211 5.40 -11.02 11.59
CA SER A 211 4.30 -11.86 11.17
C SER A 211 2.99 -11.62 11.90
N GLU A 212 3.01 -10.89 13.02
CA GLU A 212 1.86 -10.68 13.90
C GLU A 212 1.18 -12.01 14.31
N LEU A 213 1.96 -13.07 14.50
CA LEU A 213 1.46 -14.40 14.86
C LEU A 213 1.33 -14.58 16.38
N SER A 214 2.11 -13.84 17.16
CA SER A 214 2.28 -14.02 18.60
C SER A 214 1.93 -12.74 19.35
N PRO A 215 0.65 -12.53 19.72
CA PRO A 215 0.25 -11.36 20.49
C PRO A 215 0.96 -11.34 21.85
N LEU A 216 1.41 -10.16 22.25
CA LEU A 216 2.08 -9.92 23.52
C LEU A 216 1.11 -9.95 24.70
N ASN A 217 1.64 -10.32 25.86
CA ASN A 217 0.92 -10.12 27.12
C ASN A 217 0.86 -8.63 27.46
N VAL A 218 -0.31 -8.03 27.27
CA VAL A 218 -0.61 -6.63 27.51
C VAL A 218 -0.23 -6.16 28.93
N ARG A 219 -0.40 -7.01 29.95
CA ARG A 219 -0.11 -6.64 31.35
C ARG A 219 1.37 -6.34 31.59
N LYS A 220 2.26 -6.85 30.74
CA LYS A 220 3.71 -6.58 30.78
C LYS A 220 4.11 -5.32 30.00
N HIS A 221 3.18 -4.70 29.27
CA HIS A 221 3.44 -3.59 28.33
C HIS A 221 2.46 -2.41 28.56
N LEU A 222 2.06 -2.18 29.81
CA LEU A 222 1.06 -1.15 30.15
C LEU A 222 1.53 0.27 29.81
N ASN A 223 2.83 0.54 29.84
CA ASN A 223 3.40 1.82 29.42
C ASN A 223 3.17 2.07 27.92
N VAL A 224 3.41 1.06 27.08
CA VAL A 224 3.19 1.13 25.63
C VAL A 224 1.71 1.36 25.34
N LEU A 225 0.81 0.62 26.01
CA LEU A 225 -0.62 0.82 25.81
C LEU A 225 -1.12 2.19 26.25
N ARG A 226 -0.59 2.75 27.35
CA ARG A 226 -0.95 4.11 27.76
C ARG A 226 -0.56 5.14 26.71
N GLU A 227 0.61 5.00 26.12
CA GLU A 227 1.06 5.91 25.07
C GLU A 227 0.23 5.77 23.79
N ILE A 228 -0.06 4.54 23.37
CA ILE A 228 -0.97 4.28 22.24
C ILE A 228 -2.35 4.87 22.50
N HIS A 229 -2.89 4.73 23.72
CA HIS A 229 -4.17 5.32 24.08
C HIS A 229 -4.14 6.85 23.96
N ARG A 230 -3.08 7.49 24.49
CA ARG A 230 -2.86 8.94 24.37
C ARG A 230 -2.80 9.39 22.90
N ILE A 231 -2.08 8.65 22.06
CA ILE A 231 -1.98 8.91 20.61
C ILE A 231 -3.36 8.83 19.95
N VAL A 232 -4.13 7.78 20.26
CA VAL A 232 -5.48 7.59 19.70
C VAL A 232 -6.42 8.72 20.12
N GLU A 233 -6.43 9.08 21.41
CA GLU A 233 -7.26 10.17 21.93
C GLU A 233 -6.89 11.51 21.29
N GLU A 234 -5.59 11.82 21.19
CA GLU A 234 -5.10 13.04 20.57
C GLU A 234 -5.52 13.14 19.11
N HIS A 235 -5.33 12.07 18.34
CA HIS A 235 -5.72 12.00 16.93
C HIS A 235 -7.23 12.15 16.74
N GLN A 236 -8.03 11.41 17.50
CA GLN A 236 -9.49 11.48 17.41
C GLN A 236 -10.02 12.87 17.78
N ARG A 237 -9.35 13.58 18.70
CA ARG A 237 -9.71 14.94 19.10
C ARG A 237 -9.41 15.97 18.01
N THR A 238 -8.34 15.79 17.23
CA THR A 238 -7.94 16.74 16.17
C THR A 238 -8.52 16.42 14.80
N LEU A 239 -8.98 15.18 14.58
CA LEU A 239 -9.55 14.74 13.33
C LEU A 239 -10.93 15.35 13.07
N VAL A 240 -11.00 16.23 12.07
CA VAL A 240 -12.26 16.66 11.45
C VAL A 240 -12.52 15.79 10.23
N LYS A 241 -13.51 14.88 10.32
CA LYS A 241 -13.88 13.99 9.19
C LYS A 241 -14.45 14.82 8.04
N GLY A 242 -13.89 14.64 6.84
CA GLY A 242 -14.46 15.20 5.61
C GLY A 242 -15.71 14.44 5.15
N ASP A 243 -16.45 15.03 4.22
CA ASP A 243 -17.62 14.39 3.61
C ASP A 243 -17.21 13.14 2.83
N PRO A 244 -17.89 11.99 3.02
CA PRO A 244 -17.60 10.77 2.28
C PRO A 244 -17.82 10.95 0.77
N LEU A 245 -16.76 10.78 -0.03
CA LEU A 245 -16.82 10.91 -1.50
C LEU A 245 -17.22 9.61 -2.22
N PHE A 246 -17.24 8.47 -1.52
CA PHE A 246 -17.63 7.19 -2.09
C PHE A 246 -19.14 7.11 -2.31
N VAL A 247 -19.61 7.63 -3.45
CA VAL A 247 -21.00 7.50 -3.90
C VAL A 247 -21.23 6.11 -4.50
N ARG A 248 -22.27 5.40 -4.06
CA ARG A 248 -22.60 4.05 -4.56
C ARG A 248 -23.28 4.06 -5.93
N GLU A 249 -23.81 5.20 -6.36
CA GLU A 249 -24.55 5.30 -7.62
C GLU A 249 -23.60 5.48 -8.81
N LYS A 250 -23.65 4.54 -9.76
CA LYS A 250 -23.00 4.70 -11.05
C LYS A 250 -23.77 5.72 -11.87
N VAL A 251 -23.18 6.89 -12.08
CA VAL A 251 -23.78 7.93 -12.92
C VAL A 251 -23.31 7.74 -14.37
N SER A 252 -24.02 6.92 -15.14
CA SER A 252 -23.65 6.55 -16.52
C SER A 252 -23.41 7.74 -17.46
N ARG A 253 -24.07 8.88 -17.23
CA ARG A 253 -23.86 10.13 -17.99
C ARG A 253 -22.46 10.74 -17.83
N LEU A 254 -21.71 10.32 -16.80
CA LEU A 254 -20.34 10.78 -16.57
C LEU A 254 -19.30 9.89 -17.25
N ASN A 255 -19.71 8.77 -17.85
CA ASN A 255 -18.77 7.89 -18.56
C ASN A 255 -18.29 8.61 -19.83
N PRO A 256 -16.97 8.85 -20.00
CA PRO A 256 -16.43 9.38 -21.23
C PRO A 256 -16.78 8.46 -22.41
N CYS A 257 -17.20 9.06 -23.53
CA CYS A 257 -17.66 8.34 -24.71
C CYS A 257 -16.91 8.87 -25.93
N CYS A 258 -16.12 8.02 -26.60
CA CYS A 258 -15.28 8.42 -27.73
C CYS A 258 -16.10 8.87 -28.94
N ASN A 259 -17.21 8.17 -29.22
CA ASN A 259 -18.13 8.46 -30.34
C ASN A 259 -19.60 8.36 -29.90
N PRO A 260 -20.14 9.38 -29.22
CA PRO A 260 -21.55 9.40 -28.85
C PRO A 260 -22.45 9.24 -30.09
N PRO A 261 -23.55 8.45 -30.03
CA PRO A 261 -24.08 7.73 -28.87
C PRO A 261 -23.56 6.29 -28.70
N TYR A 262 -22.68 5.81 -29.59
CA TYR A 262 -22.31 4.40 -29.67
C TYR A 262 -21.29 3.98 -28.60
N CYS A 263 -20.43 4.91 -28.17
CA CYS A 263 -19.41 4.69 -27.14
C CYS A 263 -18.51 3.47 -27.41
N MET A 264 -18.19 3.26 -28.69
CA MET A 264 -17.24 2.28 -29.18
C MET A 264 -15.90 2.96 -29.48
N CYS A 265 -14.88 2.66 -28.69
CA CYS A 265 -13.52 3.11 -28.92
C CYS A 265 -12.78 2.08 -29.81
N ASN A 266 -12.98 2.12 -31.12
CA ASN A 266 -12.20 1.33 -32.08
C ASN A 266 -10.98 2.12 -32.56
N TYR A 267 -10.01 2.32 -31.66
CA TYR A 267 -8.78 3.04 -31.99
C TYR A 267 -7.92 2.17 -32.92
N ASP A 268 -7.94 2.45 -34.22
CA ASP A 268 -7.03 1.84 -35.18
C ASP A 268 -5.68 2.57 -35.14
N ARG A 269 -4.67 1.90 -34.57
CA ARG A 269 -3.31 2.43 -34.45
C ARG A 269 -2.72 2.85 -35.81
N THR A 270 -3.14 2.23 -36.91
CA THR A 270 -2.65 2.58 -38.25
C THR A 270 -3.18 3.93 -38.76
N LEU A 271 -4.37 4.36 -38.32
CA LEU A 271 -4.90 5.69 -38.66
C LEU A 271 -4.12 6.80 -37.94
N TYR A 272 -3.82 6.61 -36.65
CA TYR A 272 -3.05 7.58 -35.85
C TYR A 272 -1.61 7.75 -36.35
N LEU A 273 -0.94 6.63 -36.68
CA LEU A 273 0.42 6.68 -37.24
C LEU A 273 0.44 7.40 -38.61
N LYS A 274 -0.59 7.20 -39.45
CA LYS A 274 -0.78 7.97 -40.68
C LYS A 274 -0.99 9.46 -40.45
N GLU A 275 -1.78 9.86 -39.46
CA GLU A 275 -2.01 11.27 -39.14
C GLU A 275 -0.74 11.97 -38.63
N LEU A 276 0.15 11.24 -37.95
CA LEU A 276 1.45 11.73 -37.53
C LEU A 276 2.53 11.66 -38.63
N GLY A 277 2.21 11.15 -39.82
CA GLY A 277 3.17 10.99 -40.92
C GLY A 277 4.27 9.95 -40.64
N LEU A 278 4.04 9.04 -39.69
CA LEU A 278 4.97 7.99 -39.30
C LEU A 278 4.46 6.67 -39.90
N SER A 279 5.13 6.18 -40.95
CA SER A 279 4.83 4.89 -41.60
C SER A 279 5.56 3.74 -40.92
#